data_AF-A0A2T6B4U9-F1
#
_entry.id   AF-A0A2T6B4U9-F1
#
_cell.length_a   1.000
_cell.length_b   1.000
_cell.length_c   1.000
_cell.angle_alpha   90.00
_cell.angle_beta   90.00
_cell.angle_gamma   90.00
#
_symmetry.space_group_name_H-M   'P 1'
#
loop_
_entity.id
_entity.type
_entity.pdbx_description
1 polymer ?
#
loop_
_entity_poly.entity_id
_entity_poly.type
_entity_poly.pdbx_seq_one_letter_code
_entity_poly.pdbx_strand_id
1 'polypeptide(L)' 'MSKHLADKRKPSDGGRTRQFLRIDHDGSEKLWDGLRRRPTEKPVANRRAAEYLRIDRGDQV' A
#
# COMPACT_ATOMS: atom_id res chain seq x y z
N MET A 1 -41.31 27.94 -17.50
CA MET A 1 -41.31 27.39 -16.13
C MET A 1 -41.33 25.87 -16.24
N SER A 2 -40.16 25.22 -16.29
CA SER A 2 -40.10 23.79 -16.58
C SER A 2 -40.67 22.97 -15.41
N LYS A 3 -41.53 22.01 -15.74
CA LYS A 3 -42.33 21.20 -14.80
C LYS A 3 -41.67 19.84 -14.53
N HIS A 4 -40.44 19.64 -14.99
CA HIS A 4 -39.80 18.33 -15.01
C HIS A 4 -39.14 18.02 -13.65
N LEU A 5 -39.37 16.82 -13.13
CA LEU A 5 -38.77 16.35 -11.85
C LEU A 5 -37.24 16.41 -11.88
N ALA A 6 -36.69 16.27 -13.10
CA ALA A 6 -35.29 16.41 -13.45
C ALA A 6 -34.68 17.79 -13.13
N ASP A 7 -35.48 18.84 -13.05
CA ASP A 7 -34.99 20.21 -12.85
C ASP A 7 -35.01 20.60 -11.37
N LYS A 8 -35.61 19.76 -10.52
CA LYS A 8 -35.74 19.97 -9.06
C LYS A 8 -34.69 19.21 -8.25
N ARG A 9 -33.78 18.50 -8.91
CA ARG A 9 -32.77 17.69 -8.20
C ARG A 9 -31.68 18.59 -7.64
N LYS A 10 -31.38 18.41 -6.36
CA LYS A 10 -30.22 19.02 -5.71
C LYS A 10 -28.97 18.26 -6.16
N PRO A 11 -28.01 18.89 -6.86
CA PRO A 11 -26.79 18.21 -7.26
C PRO A 11 -26.05 17.72 -6.02
N SER A 12 -25.57 16.47 -6.08
CA SER A 12 -24.71 15.91 -5.04
C SER A 12 -23.30 16.46 -5.23
N ASP A 13 -22.69 16.98 -4.17
CA ASP A 13 -21.28 17.42 -4.15
C ASP A 13 -20.29 16.24 -4.21
N GLY A 14 -20.78 15.00 -4.21
CA GLY A 14 -19.90 13.81 -4.27
C GLY A 14 -19.05 13.62 -3.00
N GLY A 15 -19.37 14.30 -1.90
CA GLY A 15 -18.60 14.25 -0.66
C GLY A 15 -18.44 12.85 -0.08
N ARG A 16 -19.45 11.97 -0.24
CA ARG A 16 -19.36 10.55 0.15
C ARG A 16 -18.28 9.81 -0.65
N THR A 17 -18.22 10.03 -1.96
CA THR A 17 -17.23 9.40 -2.85
C THR A 17 -15.82 9.96 -2.57
N ARG A 18 -15.70 11.28 -2.37
CA ARG A 18 -14.43 11.90 -1.95
C ARG A 18 -13.93 11.32 -0.62
N GLN A 19 -14.83 11.17 0.35
CA GLN A 19 -14.49 10.63 1.67
C GLN A 19 -14.07 9.16 1.60
N PHE A 20 -14.75 8.35 0.78
CA PHE A 20 -14.36 6.97 0.56
C PHE A 20 -12.95 6.86 -0.05
N LEU A 21 -12.68 7.61 -1.12
CA LEU A 21 -11.37 7.62 -1.77
C LEU A 21 -10.26 8.10 -0.84
N ARG A 22 -10.54 9.08 0.02
CA ARG A 22 -9.59 9.55 1.04
C ARG A 22 -9.22 8.43 2.02
N ILE A 23 -10.21 7.69 2.53
CA ILE A 23 -9.97 6.58 3.47
C ILE A 23 -9.18 5.45 2.81
N ASP A 24 -9.52 5.11 1.57
CA ASP A 24 -8.84 4.06 0.80
C ASP A 24 -7.36 4.41 0.56
N HIS A 25 -7.08 5.67 0.21
CA HIS A 25 -5.72 6.15 0.00
C HIS A 25 -4.92 6.24 1.32
N ASP A 26 -5.50 6.77 2.40
CA ASP A 26 -4.82 6.94 3.70
C ASP A 26 -4.60 5.60 4.45
N GLY A 27 -5.46 4.60 4.20
CA GLY A 27 -5.43 3.30 4.87
C GLY A 27 -4.57 2.25 4.17
N SER A 28 -4.57 2.25 2.83
CA SER A 28 -3.82 1.26 2.05
C SER A 28 -2.31 1.50 2.12
N GLU A 29 -1.85 2.76 2.07
CA GLU A 29 -0.42 3.08 2.12
C GLU A 29 0.25 2.57 3.41
N LYS A 30 -0.43 2.67 4.55
CA LYS A 30 0.13 2.20 5.84
C LYS A 30 0.20 0.68 5.93
N LEU A 31 -0.78 -0.02 5.37
CA LEU A 31 -0.77 -1.49 5.26
C LEU A 31 0.33 -1.96 4.30
N TRP A 32 0.44 -1.33 3.14
CA TRP A 32 1.47 -1.66 2.14
C TRP A 32 2.88 -1.27 2.59
N ASP A 33 3.04 -0.15 3.30
CA ASP A 33 4.31 0.23 3.92
C ASP A 33 4.68 -0.71 5.06
N GLY A 34 3.71 -1.15 5.87
CA GLY A 34 3.93 -2.17 6.89
C GLY A 34 4.39 -3.50 6.30
N LEU A 35 3.82 -3.90 5.16
CA LEU A 35 4.21 -5.12 4.45
C LEU A 35 5.58 -4.98 3.75
N ARG A 36 5.87 -3.83 3.14
CA ARG A 36 7.14 -3.55 2.44
C ARG A 36 8.30 -3.37 3.42
N ARG A 37 8.05 -2.75 4.58
CA ARG A 37 9.04 -2.55 5.66
C ARG A 37 9.13 -3.74 6.59
N ARG A 38 8.25 -4.75 6.46
CA ARG A 38 8.30 -5.95 7.29
C ARG A 38 9.69 -6.56 7.11
N PRO A 39 10.51 -6.61 8.17
CA PRO A 39 11.76 -7.33 8.10
C PRO A 39 11.36 -8.77 7.81
N THR A 40 11.74 -9.29 6.64
CA THR A 40 11.75 -10.74 6.44
C THR A 40 12.57 -11.30 7.59
N GLU A 41 11.96 -12.08 8.47
CA GLU A 41 12.67 -12.92 9.42
C GLU A 41 13.53 -13.85 8.59
N LYS A 42 14.75 -13.41 8.28
CA LYS A 42 15.76 -14.27 7.70
C LYS A 42 16.02 -15.28 8.81
N PRO A 43 15.67 -16.57 8.64
CA PRO A 43 15.99 -17.55 9.65
C PRO A 43 17.50 -17.45 9.86
N VAL A 44 17.91 -17.08 11.08
CA VAL A 44 19.32 -17.04 11.51
C VAL A 44 19.83 -18.48 11.66
N ALA A 45 19.43 -19.38 10.78
CA ALA A 45 19.83 -20.78 10.79
C ALA A 45 21.18 -20.97 10.11
N ASN A 46 21.64 -20.02 9.28
CA ASN A 46 22.81 -20.30 8.44
C ASN A 46 23.61 -19.06 8.00
N ARG A 47 23.89 -18.14 8.93
CA ARG A 47 24.78 -16.99 8.68
C ARG A 47 26.13 -17.43 8.07
N ARG A 48 26.71 -18.52 8.59
CA ARG A 48 27.95 -19.09 8.07
C ARG A 48 27.80 -19.61 6.64
N ALA A 49 26.71 -20.31 6.30
CA ALA A 49 26.49 -20.78 4.92
C ALA A 49 26.30 -19.62 3.94
N ALA A 50 25.63 -18.55 4.35
CA ALA A 50 25.50 -17.34 3.54
C ALA A 50 26.85 -16.63 3.35
N GLU A 51 27.70 -16.60 4.38
CA GLU A 51 29.07 -16.06 4.30
C GLU A 51 29.95 -16.91 3.37
N TYR A 52 29.87 -18.26 3.43
CA TYR A 52 30.59 -19.14 2.51
C TYR A 52 30.18 -18.96 1.04
N LEU A 53 28.87 -18.91 0.77
CA LEU A 53 28.36 -18.68 -0.60
C LEU A 53 28.75 -17.30 -1.15
N ARG A 54 28.91 -16.31 -0.28
CA ARG A 54 29.34 -14.96 -0.65
C ARG A 54 30.83 -14.95 -1.05
N ILE A 55 31.68 -15.62 -0.27
CA ILE A 55 33.11 -15.80 -0.59
C ILE A 55 33.27 -16.59 -1.90
N ASP A 56 32.50 -17.66 -2.09
CA ASP A 56 32.51 -18.50 -3.31
C ASP A 56 32.10 -17.71 -4.56
N ARG A 57 31.18 -16.74 -4.40
CA ARG A 57 30.76 -15.82 -5.48
C ARG A 57 31.80 -14.72 -5.77
N GLY A 58 32.90 -14.65 -5.03
CA GLY A 58 33.96 -13.65 -5.22
C GLY A 58 33.69 -12.30 -4.56
N ASP A 59 32.62 -12.19 -3.76
CA ASP A 59 32.35 -11.00 -2.96
C ASP A 59 33.23 -11.05 -1.70
N GLN A 60 34.49 -10.63 -1.82
CA GLN A 60 35.39 -10.47 -0.68
C GLN A 60 34.84 -9.38 0.26
N VAL A 61 34.88 -9.66 1.56
CA VAL A 61 34.63 -8.70 2.64
C VAL A 61 35.85 -7.81 2.82
#